data_AF-A0A973BRC3-F1
#
_entry.id   AF-A0A973BRC3-F1
#
_cell.length_a   1.000
_cell.length_b   1.000
_cell.length_c   1.000
_cell.angle_alpha   90.00
_cell.angle_beta   90.00
_cell.angle_gamma   90.00
#
_symmetry.space_group_name_H-M   'P 1'
#
loop_
_entity.id
_entity.type
_entity.pdbx_description
1 polymer ?
#
loop_
_entity_poly.entity_id
_entity_poly.type
_entity_poly.pdbx_seq_one_letter_code
_entity_poly.pdbx_strand_id
1 'polypeptide(L)'
;MRKLFLSLLMTTTLCSPALFAAEFSESIKQAMSSDIRTDREKARDSNRKPVETLQFFGIKDDMRVLELVPGGGWYTKLLAPALRDKGQFYLSLGTKGLKESLLKQNPFDKVKLVGSEGYEFENLNFNVNDLDAVLTFRNYHNFDENERVSVNKAAYKALKPGGVYGVVDHTRRHMQKKNDENGRRFDPVLAIKEIQQAGFVLVDYSNLHYKSDDELRFEVGRKTVRGNSDRFTLLFKKPE
;
A
#
# COMPACT_ATOMS: atom_id res chain seq x y z
N MET A 1 -22.14 -36.78 51.12
CA MET A 1 -22.34 -36.06 49.84
C MET A 1 -21.26 -34.99 49.70
N ARG A 2 -20.18 -35.27 48.97
CA ARG A 2 -19.05 -34.34 48.77
C ARG A 2 -19.08 -33.95 47.30
N LYS A 3 -19.63 -32.78 46.97
CA LYS A 3 -19.71 -32.27 45.60
C LYS A 3 -18.31 -31.78 45.19
N LEU A 4 -17.63 -32.52 44.32
CA LEU A 4 -16.46 -32.01 43.60
C LEU A 4 -16.95 -31.04 42.53
N PHE A 5 -16.55 -29.77 42.63
CA PHE A 5 -16.64 -28.82 41.54
C PHE A 5 -15.47 -29.07 40.59
N LEU A 6 -15.77 -29.53 39.38
CA LEU A 6 -14.81 -29.68 38.30
C LEU A 6 -14.63 -28.31 37.63
N SER A 7 -13.53 -27.62 37.93
CA SER A 7 -13.16 -26.36 37.30
C SER A 7 -12.78 -26.63 35.85
N LEU A 8 -13.62 -26.24 34.90
CA LEU A 8 -13.32 -26.32 33.47
C LEU A 8 -12.32 -25.21 33.12
N LEU A 9 -11.04 -25.58 32.99
CA LEU A 9 -9.98 -24.69 32.53
C LEU A 9 -10.16 -24.45 31.02
N MET A 10 -10.82 -23.35 30.66
CA MET A 10 -10.95 -22.89 29.28
C MET A 10 -9.58 -22.36 28.85
N THR A 11 -8.79 -23.18 28.16
CA THR A 11 -7.53 -22.78 27.55
C THR A 11 -7.85 -21.92 26.34
N THR A 12 -7.86 -20.59 26.53
CA THR A 12 -7.86 -19.65 25.43
C THR A 12 -6.49 -19.70 24.76
N THR A 13 -6.41 -20.32 23.59
CA THR A 13 -5.23 -20.26 22.74
C THR A 13 -5.05 -18.81 22.28
N LEU A 14 -4.26 -18.04 23.02
CA LEU A 14 -3.82 -16.70 22.63
C LEU A 14 -2.99 -16.82 21.35
N CYS A 15 -3.63 -16.66 20.20
CA CYS A 15 -2.95 -16.58 18.93
C CYS A 15 -2.23 -15.22 18.89
N SER A 16 -0.90 -15.22 19.12
CA SER A 16 -0.13 -13.97 19.23
C SER A 16 -0.11 -13.20 17.90
N PRO A 17 -0.41 -11.88 17.90
CA PRO A 17 -0.33 -11.02 16.71
C PRO A 17 1.04 -11.06 16.01
N ALA A 18 2.11 -11.33 16.76
CA ALA A 18 3.46 -11.45 16.25
C ALA A 18 3.67 -12.65 15.31
N LEU A 19 2.94 -13.76 15.52
CA LEU A 19 3.07 -14.95 14.69
C LEU A 19 2.47 -14.72 13.29
N PHE A 20 1.29 -14.09 13.22
CA PHE A 20 0.65 -13.73 11.94
C PHE A 20 1.49 -12.74 11.11
N ALA A 21 2.10 -11.75 11.76
CA ALA A 21 2.98 -10.80 11.07
C ALA A 21 4.25 -11.48 10.49
N ALA A 22 4.78 -12.49 11.19
CA ALA A 22 5.93 -13.28 10.72
C ALA A 22 5.56 -14.18 9.52
N GLU A 23 4.39 -14.83 9.56
CA GLU A 23 3.90 -15.66 8.44
C GLU A 23 3.67 -14.83 7.17
N PHE A 24 3.00 -13.67 7.27
CA PHE A 24 2.78 -12.81 6.10
C PHE A 24 4.11 -12.31 5.50
N SER A 25 5.07 -11.94 6.36
CA SER A 25 6.41 -11.54 5.92
C SER A 25 7.11 -12.64 5.13
N GLU A 26 6.92 -13.90 5.51
CA GLU A 26 7.47 -15.05 4.79
C GLU A 26 6.80 -15.26 3.43
N SER A 27 5.46 -15.15 3.35
CA SER A 27 4.74 -15.17 2.08
C SER A 27 5.20 -14.08 1.11
N ILE A 28 5.51 -12.89 1.62
CA ILE A 28 6.10 -11.81 0.81
C ILE A 28 7.50 -12.18 0.32
N LYS A 29 8.37 -12.75 1.17
CA LYS A 29 9.71 -13.20 0.75
C LYS A 29 9.65 -14.29 -0.32
N GLN A 30 8.72 -15.23 -0.20
CA GLN A 30 8.48 -16.25 -1.23
C GLN A 30 8.01 -15.62 -2.54
N ALA A 31 7.08 -14.66 -2.48
CA ALA A 31 6.65 -13.94 -3.67
C ALA A 31 7.80 -13.11 -4.29
N MET A 32 8.73 -12.60 -3.49
CA MET A 32 9.90 -11.87 -3.97
C MET A 32 10.82 -12.74 -4.83
N SER A 33 10.98 -14.02 -4.49
CA SER A 33 11.83 -14.96 -5.24
C SER A 33 11.16 -15.56 -6.49
N SER A 34 9.85 -15.38 -6.66
CA SER A 34 9.06 -15.94 -7.77
C SER A 34 9.66 -15.68 -9.17
N ASP A 35 9.59 -16.69 -10.04
CA ASP A 35 10.09 -16.65 -11.41
C ASP A 35 9.30 -15.74 -12.35
N ILE A 36 8.06 -15.38 -11.98
CA ILE A 36 7.27 -14.42 -12.76
C ILE A 36 7.79 -12.98 -12.65
N ARG A 37 8.67 -12.72 -11.67
CA ARG A 37 9.33 -11.42 -11.48
C ARG A 37 10.62 -11.37 -12.27
N THR A 38 10.74 -10.37 -13.13
CA THR A 38 11.96 -10.13 -13.92
C THR A 38 13.14 -9.73 -13.02
N ASP A 39 14.37 -9.93 -13.48
CA ASP A 39 15.57 -9.48 -12.76
C ASP A 39 15.55 -7.98 -12.46
N ARG A 40 15.00 -7.18 -13.39
CA ARG A 40 14.81 -5.74 -13.20
C ARG A 40 13.83 -5.41 -12.07
N GLU A 41 12.83 -6.24 -11.84
CA GLU A 41 11.90 -6.08 -10.72
C GLU A 41 12.55 -6.49 -9.40
N LYS A 42 13.22 -7.65 -9.37
CA LYS A 42 13.95 -8.18 -8.20
C LYS A 42 15.06 -7.23 -7.75
N ALA A 43 15.80 -6.63 -8.69
CA ALA A 43 16.85 -5.64 -8.39
C ALA A 43 16.34 -4.38 -7.67
N ARG A 44 15.02 -4.14 -7.63
CA ARG A 44 14.41 -3.00 -6.94
C ARG A 44 13.99 -3.33 -5.51
N ASP A 45 14.06 -4.59 -5.09
CA ASP A 45 13.60 -5.05 -3.78
C ASP A 45 14.36 -4.35 -2.65
N SER A 46 15.69 -4.28 -2.74
CA SER A 46 16.53 -3.59 -1.75
C SER A 46 16.18 -2.10 -1.60
N ASN A 47 15.79 -1.45 -2.71
CA ASN A 47 15.36 -0.06 -2.72
C ASN A 47 13.91 0.12 -2.20
N ARG A 48 13.03 -0.85 -2.45
CA ARG A 48 11.60 -0.75 -2.11
C ARG A 48 11.23 -1.38 -0.77
N LYS A 49 12.11 -2.18 -0.17
CA LYS A 49 11.95 -2.78 1.17
C LYS A 49 10.53 -3.32 1.40
N PRO A 50 10.03 -4.22 0.53
CA PRO A 50 8.62 -4.58 0.52
C PRO A 50 8.18 -5.26 1.82
N VAL A 51 9.03 -6.11 2.41
CA VAL A 51 8.72 -6.79 3.68
C VAL A 51 8.52 -5.77 4.78
N GLU A 52 9.50 -4.88 4.97
CA GLU A 52 9.47 -3.88 6.03
C GLU A 52 8.36 -2.84 5.81
N THR A 53 8.10 -2.46 4.56
CA THR A 53 7.04 -1.51 4.22
C THR A 53 5.65 -2.09 4.50
N LEU A 54 5.39 -3.34 4.10
CA LEU A 54 4.10 -3.97 4.32
C LEU A 54 3.89 -4.34 5.79
N GLN A 55 4.96 -4.69 6.50
CA GLN A 55 4.94 -4.88 7.94
C GLN A 55 4.65 -3.56 8.68
N PHE A 56 5.26 -2.44 8.28
CA PHE A 56 4.97 -1.12 8.82
C PHE A 56 3.51 -0.74 8.63
N PHE A 57 2.91 -1.05 7.47
CA PHE A 57 1.48 -0.86 7.23
C PHE A 57 0.57 -1.87 7.93
N GLY A 58 1.12 -2.87 8.63
CA GLY A 58 0.36 -3.86 9.38
C GLY A 58 -0.44 -4.82 8.49
N ILE A 59 -0.01 -5.05 7.25
CA ILE A 59 -0.71 -5.94 6.33
C ILE A 59 -0.56 -7.39 6.78
N LYS A 60 -1.66 -8.15 6.71
CA LYS A 60 -1.77 -9.57 7.06
C LYS A 60 -2.42 -10.36 5.93
N ASP A 61 -2.27 -11.68 5.97
CA ASP A 61 -2.71 -12.61 4.93
C ASP A 61 -4.25 -12.74 4.80
N ASP A 62 -4.99 -12.41 5.85
CA ASP A 62 -6.45 -12.45 5.93
C ASP A 62 -7.17 -11.15 5.53
N MET A 63 -6.41 -10.13 5.12
CA MET A 63 -6.94 -8.80 4.84
C MET A 63 -7.55 -8.64 3.45
N ARG A 64 -8.51 -7.72 3.36
CA ARG A 64 -9.03 -7.14 2.12
C ARG A 64 -8.23 -5.88 1.79
N VAL A 65 -7.36 -5.98 0.79
CA VAL A 65 -6.38 -4.92 0.46
C VAL A 65 -6.61 -4.40 -0.95
N LEU A 66 -6.67 -3.09 -1.10
CA LEU A 66 -6.74 -2.39 -2.38
C LEU A 66 -5.39 -1.71 -2.71
N GLU A 67 -4.78 -2.06 -3.84
CA GLU A 67 -3.68 -1.30 -4.43
C GLU A 67 -4.21 -0.31 -5.47
N LEU A 68 -3.86 0.97 -5.31
CA LEU A 68 -4.18 2.04 -6.24
C LEU A 68 -3.03 2.25 -7.23
N VAL A 69 -3.35 2.35 -8.52
CA VAL A 69 -2.39 2.63 -9.60
C VAL A 69 -1.22 1.63 -9.56
N PRO A 70 -1.47 0.34 -9.82
CA PRO A 70 -0.47 -0.72 -9.69
C PRO A 70 0.66 -0.63 -10.74
N GLY A 71 0.46 0.15 -11.80
CA GLY A 71 1.41 0.31 -12.90
C GLY A 71 1.77 -1.05 -13.53
N GLY A 72 3.06 -1.38 -13.57
CA GLY A 72 3.54 -2.69 -14.04
C GLY A 72 3.32 -3.86 -13.06
N GLY A 73 2.61 -3.64 -11.96
CA GLY A 73 2.22 -4.68 -11.00
C GLY A 73 3.35 -5.14 -10.10
N TRP A 74 4.31 -4.27 -9.76
CA TRP A 74 5.45 -4.66 -8.93
C TRP A 74 5.01 -5.11 -7.53
N TYR A 75 4.10 -4.37 -6.88
CA TYR A 75 3.53 -4.77 -5.59
C TYR A 75 2.43 -5.81 -5.78
N THR A 76 1.65 -5.74 -6.86
CA THR A 76 0.69 -6.79 -7.26
C THR A 76 1.33 -8.17 -7.28
N LYS A 77 2.54 -8.32 -7.85
CA LYS A 77 3.29 -9.59 -7.89
C LYS A 77 3.69 -10.13 -6.52
N LEU A 78 3.64 -9.31 -5.47
CA LEU A 78 3.92 -9.70 -4.09
C LEU A 78 2.64 -9.94 -3.28
N LEU A 79 1.69 -9.00 -3.36
CA LEU A 79 0.47 -9.00 -2.56
C LEU A 79 -0.56 -10.01 -3.04
N ALA A 80 -0.73 -10.19 -4.36
CA ALA A 80 -1.71 -11.12 -4.90
C ALA A 80 -1.49 -12.57 -4.45
N PRO A 81 -0.27 -13.17 -4.56
CA PRO A 81 -0.05 -14.51 -4.03
C PRO A 81 -0.15 -14.56 -2.49
N ALA A 82 0.36 -13.55 -1.78
CA ALA A 82 0.38 -13.55 -0.31
C ALA A 82 -1.02 -13.44 0.33
N LEU A 83 -1.98 -12.83 -0.36
CA LEU A 83 -3.37 -12.67 0.09
C LEU A 83 -4.33 -13.71 -0.53
N ARG A 84 -3.83 -14.62 -1.38
CA ARG A 84 -4.66 -15.43 -2.27
C ARG A 84 -5.65 -16.36 -1.57
N ASP A 85 -5.23 -16.92 -0.43
CA ASP A 85 -5.94 -18.04 0.20
C ASP A 85 -6.81 -17.63 1.39
N LYS A 86 -6.37 -16.64 2.17
CA LYS A 86 -7.08 -16.18 3.38
C LYS A 86 -7.68 -14.78 3.24
N GLY A 87 -7.17 -13.97 2.31
CA GLY A 87 -7.56 -12.58 2.13
C GLY A 87 -8.23 -12.32 0.78
N GLN A 88 -8.26 -11.05 0.40
CA GLN A 88 -8.75 -10.65 -0.92
C GLN A 88 -7.98 -9.43 -1.41
N PHE A 89 -7.40 -9.56 -2.60
CA PHE A 89 -6.65 -8.47 -3.22
C PHE A 89 -7.44 -7.80 -4.34
N TYR A 90 -7.42 -6.47 -4.32
CA TYR A 90 -8.14 -5.60 -5.24
C TYR A 90 -7.18 -4.63 -5.92
N LEU A 91 -7.47 -4.29 -7.17
CA LEU A 91 -6.77 -3.24 -7.92
C LEU A 91 -7.76 -2.21 -8.44
N SER A 92 -7.37 -0.94 -8.41
CA SER A 92 -8.11 0.15 -9.05
C SER A 92 -7.15 1.16 -9.68
N LEU A 93 -7.68 1.94 -10.63
CA LEU A 93 -7.03 3.01 -11.37
C LEU A 93 -5.85 2.52 -12.23
N GLY A 94 -5.98 2.59 -13.56
CA GLY A 94 -4.90 2.22 -14.49
C GLY A 94 -4.55 0.73 -14.52
N THR A 95 -5.57 -0.15 -14.50
CA THR A 95 -5.39 -1.62 -14.39
C THR A 95 -5.45 -2.36 -15.73
N LYS A 96 -5.86 -1.70 -16.82
CA LYS A 96 -6.05 -2.31 -18.15
C LYS A 96 -4.84 -3.15 -18.62
N GLY A 97 -3.63 -2.62 -18.46
CA GLY A 97 -2.41 -3.32 -18.87
C GLY A 97 -2.17 -4.62 -18.09
N LEU A 98 -2.44 -4.63 -16.79
CA LEU A 98 -2.30 -5.82 -15.95
C LEU A 98 -3.41 -6.85 -16.18
N LYS A 99 -4.64 -6.39 -16.41
CA LYS A 99 -5.78 -7.27 -16.71
C LYS A 99 -5.46 -8.23 -17.85
N GLU A 100 -4.86 -7.72 -18.91
CA GLU A 100 -4.52 -8.52 -20.08
C GLU A 100 -3.22 -9.33 -19.90
N SER A 101 -2.21 -8.76 -19.25
CA SER A 101 -0.87 -9.37 -19.19
C SER A 101 -0.61 -10.27 -17.99
N LEU A 102 -1.28 -10.07 -16.85
CA LEU A 102 -0.95 -10.70 -15.57
C LEU A 102 -2.15 -11.40 -14.93
N LEU A 103 -3.30 -10.73 -14.84
CA LEU A 103 -4.41 -11.16 -13.97
C LEU A 103 -5.13 -12.43 -14.46
N LYS A 104 -4.86 -12.90 -15.67
CA LYS A 104 -5.40 -14.17 -16.19
C LYS A 104 -4.56 -15.39 -15.80
N GLN A 105 -3.38 -15.18 -15.21
CA GLN A 105 -2.43 -16.24 -14.87
C GLN A 105 -2.54 -16.60 -13.39
N ASN A 106 -2.35 -17.87 -13.01
CA ASN A 106 -2.15 -18.24 -11.61
C ASN A 106 -0.77 -17.72 -11.15
N PRO A 107 -0.62 -17.12 -9.94
CA PRO A 107 -1.60 -16.98 -8.86
C PRO A 107 -2.42 -15.67 -8.84
N PHE A 108 -2.56 -14.96 -9.95
CA PHE A 108 -3.23 -13.65 -10.05
C PHE A 108 -4.70 -13.69 -10.47
N ASP A 109 -5.21 -14.85 -10.88
CA ASP A 109 -6.59 -15.11 -11.32
C ASP A 109 -7.68 -14.81 -10.29
N LYS A 110 -7.33 -14.66 -9.00
CA LYS A 110 -8.26 -14.25 -7.93
C LYS A 110 -8.27 -12.75 -7.62
N VAL A 111 -7.41 -11.96 -8.27
CA VAL A 111 -7.36 -10.50 -8.08
C VAL A 111 -8.62 -9.86 -8.67
N LYS A 112 -9.26 -8.98 -7.91
CA LYS A 112 -10.50 -8.31 -8.32
C LYS A 112 -10.23 -6.89 -8.78
N LEU A 113 -10.75 -6.51 -9.94
CA LEU A 113 -10.74 -5.13 -10.40
C LEU A 113 -11.97 -4.40 -9.86
N VAL A 114 -11.76 -3.21 -9.32
CA VAL A 114 -12.80 -2.41 -8.65
C VAL A 114 -12.67 -0.94 -9.05
N GLY A 115 -13.78 -0.19 -9.02
CA GLY A 115 -13.82 1.19 -9.51
C GLY A 115 -13.47 1.31 -11.01
N SER A 116 -12.63 2.27 -11.36
CA SER A 116 -12.19 2.49 -12.75
C SER A 116 -10.96 1.64 -13.10
N GLU A 117 -10.96 1.08 -14.31
CA GLU A 117 -9.77 0.47 -14.92
C GLU A 117 -8.84 1.52 -15.58
N GLY A 118 -9.36 2.73 -15.83
CA GLY A 118 -8.64 3.89 -16.36
C GLY A 118 -8.18 4.85 -15.25
N TYR A 119 -7.87 6.09 -15.63
CA TYR A 119 -7.54 7.17 -14.69
C TYR A 119 -8.71 8.15 -14.63
N GLU A 120 -9.84 7.67 -14.12
CA GLU A 120 -11.08 8.45 -14.00
C GLU A 120 -11.30 8.79 -12.52
N PHE A 121 -11.31 10.09 -12.20
CA PHE A 121 -11.38 10.58 -10.82
C PHE A 121 -12.68 11.33 -10.50
N GLU A 122 -13.45 11.69 -11.53
CA GLU A 122 -14.77 12.30 -11.37
C GLU A 122 -15.73 11.28 -10.73
N ASN A 123 -16.38 11.67 -9.64
CA ASN A 123 -17.28 10.81 -8.86
C ASN A 123 -16.66 9.44 -8.48
N LEU A 124 -15.33 9.42 -8.23
CA LEU A 124 -14.59 8.19 -7.96
C LEU A 124 -15.22 7.39 -6.82
N ASN A 125 -15.58 6.15 -7.14
CA ASN A 125 -16.06 5.15 -6.20
C ASN A 125 -15.44 3.81 -6.56
N PHE A 126 -14.81 3.15 -5.59
CA PHE A 126 -14.22 1.83 -5.83
C PHE A 126 -15.28 0.73 -5.92
N ASN A 127 -16.54 0.96 -5.55
CA ASN A 127 -17.60 -0.07 -5.56
C ASN A 127 -17.22 -1.31 -4.72
N VAL A 128 -16.42 -1.10 -3.68
CA VAL A 128 -16.06 -2.08 -2.66
C VAL A 128 -16.01 -1.35 -1.32
N ASN A 129 -16.52 -2.00 -0.28
CA ASN A 129 -16.50 -1.51 1.09
C ASN A 129 -15.81 -2.54 1.99
N ASP A 130 -15.68 -2.17 3.26
CA ASP A 130 -15.11 -2.98 4.33
C ASP A 130 -13.70 -3.48 4.00
N LEU A 131 -12.90 -2.61 3.38
CA LEU A 131 -11.48 -2.88 3.15
C LEU A 131 -10.70 -2.71 4.46
N ASP A 132 -9.74 -3.59 4.69
CA ASP A 132 -8.78 -3.48 5.79
C ASP A 132 -7.69 -2.45 5.47
N ALA A 133 -7.28 -2.39 4.19
CA ALA A 133 -6.23 -1.49 3.75
C ALA A 133 -6.46 -0.94 2.34
N VAL A 134 -6.09 0.32 2.13
CA VAL A 134 -5.87 0.93 0.83
C VAL A 134 -4.40 1.34 0.78
N LEU A 135 -3.71 1.06 -0.33
CA LEU A 135 -2.28 1.27 -0.49
C LEU A 135 -1.99 2.02 -1.78
N THR A 136 -1.09 2.99 -1.73
CA THR A 136 -0.61 3.71 -2.91
C THR A 136 0.91 3.93 -2.84
N PHE A 137 1.60 3.64 -3.96
CA PHE A 137 3.06 3.57 -4.00
C PHE A 137 3.64 4.39 -5.16
N ARG A 138 4.02 5.64 -4.85
CA ARG A 138 4.60 6.64 -5.75
C ARG A 138 3.63 7.05 -6.86
N ASN A 139 2.39 7.26 -6.46
CA ASN A 139 1.31 7.70 -7.33
C ASN A 139 0.69 9.02 -6.88
N TYR A 140 0.83 9.40 -5.61
CA TYR A 140 0.17 10.56 -5.02
C TYR A 140 0.59 11.87 -5.70
N HIS A 141 1.85 11.97 -6.14
CA HIS A 141 2.38 13.10 -6.91
C HIS A 141 1.81 13.24 -8.34
N ASN A 142 1.21 12.18 -8.89
CA ASN A 142 0.64 12.22 -10.25
C ASN A 142 -0.71 12.91 -10.28
N PHE A 143 -1.42 12.91 -9.15
CA PHE A 143 -2.76 13.46 -9.05
C PHE A 143 -2.73 14.98 -8.91
N ASP A 144 -3.62 15.68 -9.59
CA ASP A 144 -3.92 17.08 -9.30
C ASP A 144 -4.68 17.23 -7.96
N GLU A 145 -4.96 18.47 -7.54
CA GLU A 145 -5.60 18.71 -6.25
C GLU A 145 -7.01 18.10 -6.14
N ASN A 146 -7.83 18.23 -7.18
CA ASN A 146 -9.18 17.68 -7.18
C ASN A 146 -9.15 16.15 -7.20
N GLU A 147 -8.23 15.57 -7.98
CA GLU A 147 -8.01 14.14 -8.03
C GLU A 147 -7.56 13.58 -6.67
N ARG A 148 -6.65 14.25 -5.95
CA ARG A 148 -6.26 13.86 -4.59
C ARG A 148 -7.44 13.91 -3.63
N VAL A 149 -8.27 14.95 -3.70
CA VAL A 149 -9.51 15.03 -2.90
C VAL A 149 -10.44 13.85 -3.20
N SER A 150 -10.66 13.54 -4.47
CA SER A 150 -11.49 12.39 -4.88
C SER A 150 -10.93 11.06 -4.40
N VAL A 151 -9.64 10.81 -4.60
CA VAL A 151 -8.96 9.57 -4.18
C VAL A 151 -9.01 9.41 -2.66
N ASN A 152 -8.70 10.46 -1.90
CA ASN A 152 -8.72 10.37 -0.43
C ASN A 152 -10.13 10.11 0.10
N LYS A 153 -11.16 10.77 -0.45
CA LYS A 153 -12.56 10.51 -0.08
C LYS A 153 -13.01 9.09 -0.45
N ALA A 154 -12.64 8.61 -1.63
CA ALA A 154 -12.97 7.25 -2.08
C ALA A 154 -12.29 6.19 -1.21
N ALA A 155 -11.01 6.39 -0.85
CA ALA A 155 -10.29 5.52 0.06
C ALA A 155 -10.94 5.49 1.45
N TYR A 156 -11.30 6.66 2.00
CA TYR A 156 -11.99 6.76 3.29
C TYR A 156 -13.34 6.02 3.29
N LYS A 157 -14.10 6.15 2.21
CA LYS A 157 -15.41 5.48 2.06
C LYS A 157 -15.26 3.96 2.00
N ALA A 158 -14.27 3.45 1.27
CA ALA A 158 -14.10 2.02 1.04
C ALA A 158 -13.53 1.26 2.25
N LEU A 159 -12.78 1.94 3.14
CA LEU A 159 -12.23 1.33 4.34
C LEU A 159 -13.30 1.09 5.41
N LYS A 160 -13.19 -0.01 6.15
CA LYS A 160 -13.94 -0.21 7.40
C LYS A 160 -13.44 0.74 8.50
N PRO A 161 -14.22 1.00 9.56
CA PRO A 161 -13.69 1.64 10.77
C PRO A 161 -12.45 0.89 11.26
N GLY A 162 -11.41 1.65 11.55
CA GLY A 162 -10.11 1.12 11.91
C GLY A 162 -9.21 0.62 10.76
N GLY A 163 -9.68 0.64 9.51
CA GLY A 163 -8.89 0.32 8.33
C GLY A 163 -7.77 1.34 8.05
N VAL A 164 -6.72 0.91 7.36
CA VAL A 164 -5.50 1.71 7.15
C VAL A 164 -5.36 2.24 5.72
N TYR A 165 -4.77 3.43 5.59
CA TYR A 165 -4.35 3.99 4.31
C TYR A 165 -2.84 4.22 4.32
N GLY A 166 -2.12 3.38 3.56
CA GLY A 166 -0.65 3.40 3.46
C GLY A 166 -0.19 4.18 2.23
N VAL A 167 0.69 5.17 2.43
CA VAL A 167 1.17 6.06 1.38
C VAL A 167 2.70 6.09 1.37
N VAL A 168 3.30 5.78 0.22
CA VAL A 168 4.73 5.99 -0.04
C VAL A 168 4.87 6.89 -1.25
N ASP A 169 5.60 8.00 -1.16
CA ASP A 169 5.93 8.82 -2.33
C ASP A 169 7.27 9.54 -2.20
N HIS A 170 7.79 10.03 -3.33
CA HIS A 170 9.04 10.77 -3.43
C HIS A 170 8.92 12.12 -2.72
N THR A 171 9.90 12.44 -1.88
CA THR A 171 9.83 13.64 -1.04
C THR A 171 10.17 14.89 -1.83
N ARG A 172 9.30 15.90 -1.75
CA ARG A 172 9.55 17.30 -2.08
C ARG A 172 9.66 18.09 -0.79
N ARG A 173 10.48 19.14 -0.78
CA ARG A 173 10.57 20.06 0.37
C ARG A 173 9.22 20.72 0.62
N HIS A 174 8.91 20.93 1.90
CA HIS A 174 7.68 21.60 2.30
C HIS A 174 7.58 23.00 1.67
N MET A 175 6.41 23.34 1.12
CA MET A 175 6.13 24.64 0.47
C MET A 175 7.03 24.97 -0.75
N GLN A 176 7.81 24.01 -1.25
CA GLN A 176 8.62 24.22 -2.44
C GLN A 176 7.73 24.28 -3.69
N LYS A 177 7.86 25.37 -4.47
CA LYS A 177 7.16 25.53 -5.75
C LYS A 177 7.50 24.38 -6.70
N LYS A 178 6.48 23.89 -7.40
CA LYS A 178 6.64 22.85 -8.43
C LYS A 178 7.48 23.37 -9.61
N ASN A 179 8.38 22.55 -10.10
CA ASN A 179 9.17 22.76 -11.32
C ASN A 179 9.44 21.41 -12.01
N ASP A 180 10.14 21.44 -13.14
CA ASP A 180 10.41 20.24 -13.94
C ASP A 180 11.27 19.19 -13.20
N GLU A 181 12.06 19.61 -12.21
CA GLU A 181 12.92 18.71 -11.43
C GLU A 181 12.23 18.06 -10.24
N ASN A 182 11.17 18.67 -9.71
CA ASN A 182 10.46 18.16 -8.53
C ASN A 182 9.01 17.75 -8.83
N GLY A 183 8.62 17.72 -10.10
CA GLY A 183 7.25 17.41 -10.53
C GLY A 183 6.77 16.01 -10.13
N ARG A 184 7.70 15.05 -10.03
CA ARG A 184 7.44 13.68 -9.53
C ARG A 184 7.74 13.48 -8.05
N ARG A 185 7.83 14.58 -7.30
CA ARG A 185 8.00 14.62 -5.84
C ARG A 185 6.82 15.34 -5.21
N PHE A 186 6.43 14.91 -4.02
CA PHE A 186 5.30 15.48 -3.28
C PHE A 186 5.69 15.94 -1.89
N ASP A 187 5.01 16.99 -1.42
CA ASP A 187 5.22 17.56 -0.09
C ASP A 187 4.52 16.68 0.97
N PRO A 188 5.26 16.01 1.87
CA PRO A 188 4.66 15.11 2.86
C PRO A 188 3.71 15.84 3.82
N VAL A 189 3.97 17.11 4.15
CA VAL A 189 3.10 17.89 5.05
C VAL A 189 1.77 18.18 4.36
N LEU A 190 1.81 18.49 3.05
CA LEU A 190 0.59 18.67 2.27
C LEU A 190 -0.21 17.37 2.16
N ALA A 191 0.47 16.23 1.93
CA ALA A 191 -0.19 14.92 1.88
C ALA A 191 -0.89 14.60 3.21
N ILE A 192 -0.22 14.82 4.35
CA ILE A 192 -0.81 14.65 5.68
C ILE A 192 -2.06 15.50 5.84
N LYS A 193 -1.98 16.80 5.50
CA LYS A 193 -3.11 17.72 5.59
C LYS A 193 -4.30 17.28 4.71
N GLU A 194 -4.06 16.97 3.44
CA GLU A 194 -5.10 16.57 2.49
C GLU A 194 -5.76 15.24 2.87
N ILE A 195 -4.99 14.28 3.39
CA ILE A 195 -5.52 12.99 3.83
C ILE A 195 -6.33 13.16 5.12
N GLN A 196 -5.87 13.98 6.07
CA GLN A 196 -6.64 14.29 7.28
C GLN A 196 -7.95 15.02 6.97
N GLN A 197 -7.96 15.92 5.97
CA GLN A 197 -9.19 16.58 5.51
C GLN A 197 -10.25 15.61 4.98
N ALA A 198 -9.86 14.42 4.52
CA ALA A 198 -10.80 13.36 4.13
C ALA A 198 -11.35 12.56 5.33
N GLY A 199 -10.89 12.83 6.55
CA GLY A 199 -11.36 12.21 7.80
C GLY A 199 -10.39 11.21 8.43
N PHE A 200 -9.23 10.98 7.82
CA PHE A 200 -8.21 10.10 8.38
C PHE A 200 -7.42 10.73 9.53
N VAL A 201 -6.81 9.87 10.36
CA VAL A 201 -5.82 10.27 11.37
C VAL A 201 -4.45 9.72 10.96
N LEU A 202 -3.41 10.57 11.01
CA LEU A 202 -2.03 10.10 10.89
C LEU A 202 -1.67 9.34 12.16
N VAL A 203 -1.31 8.06 12.03
CA VAL A 203 -0.98 7.22 13.19
C VAL A 203 0.52 6.94 13.32
N ASP A 204 1.25 6.89 12.20
CA ASP A 204 2.70 6.69 12.24
C ASP A 204 3.38 7.13 10.93
N TYR A 205 4.70 7.25 10.97
CA TYR A 205 5.56 7.44 9.80
C TYR A 205 6.83 6.59 9.92
N SER A 206 7.50 6.36 8.79
CA SER A 206 8.73 5.59 8.78
C SER A 206 9.83 6.25 7.95
N ASN A 207 11.08 6.11 8.41
CA ASN A 207 12.29 6.50 7.70
C ASN A 207 12.86 5.37 6.81
N LEU A 208 12.13 4.27 6.59
CA LEU A 208 12.56 3.13 5.76
C LEU A 208 13.15 3.53 4.41
N HIS A 209 12.61 4.59 3.82
CA HIS A 209 13.01 5.07 2.50
C HIS A 209 13.75 6.40 2.51
N TYR A 210 14.22 6.84 3.68
CA TYR A 210 15.04 8.03 3.82
C TYR A 210 16.38 7.85 3.08
N LYS A 211 16.81 8.89 2.39
CA LYS A 211 18.06 8.96 1.63
C LYS A 211 18.76 10.27 1.91
N SER A 212 19.74 10.22 2.82
CA SER A 212 20.50 11.40 3.25
C SER A 212 21.27 12.08 2.11
N ASP A 213 21.59 11.32 1.07
CA ASP A 213 22.33 11.78 -0.12
C ASP A 213 21.42 12.23 -1.28
N ASP A 214 20.10 12.12 -1.15
CA ASP A 214 19.16 12.74 -2.09
C ASP A 214 18.87 14.19 -1.68
N GLU A 215 19.53 15.12 -2.36
CA GLU A 215 19.34 16.57 -2.16
C GLU A 215 17.96 17.10 -2.57
N LEU A 216 17.02 16.26 -3.02
CA LEU A 216 15.64 16.61 -3.40
C LEU A 216 15.54 17.71 -4.47
N ARG A 217 16.60 17.94 -5.24
CA ARG A 217 16.69 19.02 -6.25
C ARG A 217 16.59 18.50 -7.68
N PHE A 218 16.67 17.18 -7.85
CA PHE A 218 16.75 16.51 -9.14
C PHE A 218 15.56 15.59 -9.35
N GLU A 219 15.16 15.53 -10.61
CA GLU A 219 14.13 14.63 -11.12
C GLU A 219 14.49 13.17 -10.78
N VAL A 220 13.54 12.41 -10.24
CA VAL A 220 13.75 11.07 -9.65
C VAL A 220 14.16 9.99 -10.67
N GLY A 221 14.06 10.28 -11.96
CA GLY A 221 14.46 9.45 -13.08
C GLY A 221 15.81 9.81 -13.68
N ARG A 222 16.42 10.93 -13.27
CA ARG A 222 17.81 11.24 -13.62
C ARG A 222 18.70 10.08 -13.22
N LYS A 223 19.72 9.79 -14.04
CA LYS A 223 20.65 8.68 -13.81
C LYS A 223 21.29 8.70 -12.42
N THR A 224 21.54 9.90 -11.88
CA THR A 224 22.13 10.12 -10.56
C THR A 224 21.16 9.90 -9.38
N VAL A 225 19.84 9.85 -9.62
CA VAL A 225 18.81 9.73 -8.57
C VAL A 225 18.03 8.42 -8.68
N ARG A 226 17.91 7.86 -9.88
CA ARG A 226 17.08 6.68 -10.14
C ARG A 226 17.49 5.50 -9.25
N GLY A 227 16.57 5.07 -8.40
CA GLY A 227 16.81 3.99 -7.43
C GLY A 227 17.43 4.45 -6.11
N ASN A 228 17.61 5.76 -5.91
CA ASN A 228 18.12 6.37 -4.69
C ASN A 228 17.34 7.60 -4.22
N SER A 229 16.15 7.86 -4.76
CA SER A 229 15.32 8.96 -4.31
C SER A 229 14.83 8.76 -2.87
N ASP A 230 14.89 9.83 -2.07
CA ASP A 230 14.22 9.95 -0.78
C ASP A 230 12.71 9.85 -0.95
N ARG A 231 12.07 9.12 -0.03
CA ARG A 231 10.61 8.96 -0.01
C ARG A 231 10.11 9.02 1.43
N PHE A 232 8.95 9.66 1.60
CA PHE A 232 8.18 9.54 2.83
C PHE A 232 7.38 8.23 2.83
N THR A 233 7.11 7.70 4.01
CA THR A 233 6.26 6.53 4.22
C THR A 233 5.35 6.84 5.40
N LEU A 234 4.05 6.95 5.11
CA LEU A 234 3.05 7.44 6.05
C LEU A 234 1.94 6.40 6.21
N LEU A 235 1.51 6.22 7.46
CA LEU A 235 0.40 5.35 7.82
C LEU A 235 -0.73 6.18 8.42
N PHE A 236 -1.89 6.10 7.79
CA PHE A 236 -3.12 6.71 8.28
C PHE A 236 -4.12 5.63 8.67
N LYS A 237 -5.06 5.98 9.56
CA LYS A 237 -6.15 5.11 9.99
C LYS A 237 -7.48 5.84 9.86
N LYS A 238 -8.51 5.14 9.39
CA LYS A 238 -9.90 5.58 9.49
C LYS A 238 -10.34 5.41 10.95
N PRO A 239 -10.85 6.44 11.64
CA PRO A 239 -11.33 6.31 13.01
C PRO A 239 -12.36 5.19 13.18
N GLU A 240 -12.46 4.66 14.42
CA GLU A 240 -13.46 3.65 14.81
C GLU A 240 -14.89 4.22 14.81
#